data_AF-A0A368F411-F1
#
_entry.id   AF-A0A368F411-F1
#
_cell.length_a   1.000
_cell.length_b   1.000
_cell.length_c   1.000
_cell.angle_alpha   90.00
_cell.angle_beta   90.00
_cell.angle_gamma   90.00
#
_symmetry.space_group_name_H-M   'P 1'
#
loop_
_entity.id
_entity.type
_entity.pdbx_description
1 polymer ?
#
loop_
_entity_poly.entity_id
_entity_poly.type
_entity_poly.pdbx_seq_one_letter_code
_entity_poly.pdbx_strand_id
1 'polypeptide(L)'
;MFFIQVRKLISDLMTGLATVYAGFYGVVSTVYGNSADTLTPSGCLLRAFHVTVWLYFDIYHMLLLSMFCFDRLLFMLVPVNYAKVSRAYLNWTVVILLGVASCALLTPALTLPIESLRNESIAIHKLCRVDSVTGEDYYVNHVMAMQWMPISGSLLDQLTLFWFQHLLQE
;
A
#
# COMPACT_ATOMS: atom_id res chain seq x y z
N MET A 1 11.49 -14.93 -11.47
CA MET A 1 10.61 -15.36 -10.36
C MET A 1 11.28 -15.30 -8.98
N PHE A 2 12.39 -16.03 -8.74
CA PHE A 2 13.09 -16.05 -7.44
C PHE A 2 13.43 -14.65 -6.89
N PHE A 3 14.01 -13.78 -7.72
CA PHE A 3 14.34 -12.40 -7.31
C PHE A 3 13.14 -11.51 -6.97
N ILE A 4 11.93 -11.79 -7.49
CA ILE A 4 10.73 -11.07 -7.07
C ILE A 4 10.25 -11.59 -5.72
N GLN A 5 10.23 -12.92 -5.53
CA GLN A 5 9.81 -13.50 -4.25
C GLN A 5 10.69 -13.05 -3.08
N VAL A 6 12.02 -13.01 -3.27
CA VAL A 6 12.94 -12.50 -2.24
C VAL A 6 12.65 -11.02 -1.93
N ARG A 7 12.35 -10.21 -2.94
CA ARG A 7 12.01 -8.78 -2.75
C ARG A 7 10.68 -8.58 -2.04
N LYS A 8 9.68 -9.39 -2.37
CA LYS A 8 8.41 -9.41 -1.64
C LYS A 8 8.66 -9.78 -0.17
N LEU A 9 9.42 -10.84 0.09
CA LEU A 9 9.74 -11.30 1.45
C LEU A 9 10.44 -10.22 2.29
N ILE A 10 11.36 -9.45 1.68
CA ILE A 10 12.02 -8.31 2.35
C ILE A 10 11.00 -7.20 2.65
N SER A 11 10.12 -6.87 1.70
CA SER A 11 9.05 -5.89 1.93
C SER A 11 8.12 -6.34 3.06
N ASP A 12 7.76 -7.62 3.12
CA ASP A 12 6.85 -8.19 4.11
C ASP A 12 7.46 -8.14 5.51
N LEU A 13 8.77 -8.41 5.60
CA LEU A 13 9.53 -8.26 6.83
C LEU A 13 9.56 -6.80 7.31
N MET A 14 9.78 -5.84 6.40
CA MET A 14 9.78 -4.42 6.74
C MET A 14 8.40 -3.94 7.18
N THR A 15 7.33 -4.37 6.50
CA THR A 15 5.95 -4.07 6.89
C THR A 15 5.62 -4.70 8.25
N GLY A 16 6.06 -5.94 8.51
CA GLY A 16 5.89 -6.63 9.80
C GLY A 16 6.60 -5.93 10.96
N LEU A 17 7.82 -5.41 10.74
CA LEU A 17 8.51 -4.61 11.74
C LEU A 17 7.82 -3.26 11.96
N ALA A 18 7.34 -2.62 10.89
CA ALA A 18 6.61 -1.36 10.98
C ALA A 18 5.27 -1.54 11.73
N THR A 19 4.54 -2.63 11.54
CA THR A 19 3.28 -2.88 12.28
C THR A 19 3.54 -3.17 13.76
N VAL A 20 4.59 -3.90 14.11
CA VAL A 20 4.98 -4.11 15.52
C VAL A 20 5.35 -2.77 16.18
N TYR A 21 6.11 -1.93 15.49
CA TYR A 21 6.44 -0.58 15.99
C TYR A 21 5.18 0.29 16.13
N ALA A 22 4.25 0.23 15.17
CA ALA A 22 2.95 0.90 15.24
C ALA A 22 2.18 0.52 16.50
N GLY A 23 2.07 -0.78 16.74
CA GLY A 23 1.32 -1.35 17.86
C GLY A 23 1.92 -0.91 19.19
N PHE A 24 3.25 -0.99 19.32
CA PHE A 24 3.94 -0.58 20.54
C PHE A 24 3.79 0.93 20.80
N TYR A 25 3.94 1.77 19.76
CA TYR A 25 3.73 3.20 19.85
C TYR A 25 2.29 3.54 20.27
N GLY A 26 1.30 2.83 19.69
CA GLY A 26 -0.10 2.95 20.05
C GLY A 26 -0.34 2.69 21.54
N VAL A 27 0.19 1.59 22.09
CA VAL A 27 0.04 1.27 23.52
C VAL A 27 0.74 2.29 24.42
N VAL A 28 1.95 2.72 24.07
CA VAL A 28 2.66 3.74 24.86
C VAL A 28 1.90 5.08 24.85
N SER A 29 1.34 5.45 23.69
CA SER A 29 0.57 6.69 23.55
C SER A 29 -0.75 6.68 24.32
N THR A 30 -1.40 5.53 24.49
CA THR A 30 -2.65 5.41 25.25
C THR A 30 -2.43 5.33 26.75
N VAL A 31 -1.32 4.72 27.20
CA VAL A 31 -0.99 4.55 28.63
C VAL A 31 -0.36 5.81 29.22
N TYR A 32 0.49 6.51 28.46
CA TYR A 32 1.22 7.71 28.93
C TYR A 32 0.69 9.02 28.35
N GLY A 33 -0.20 8.97 27.36
CA GLY A 33 -0.78 10.16 26.74
C GLY A 33 -1.94 10.72 27.55
N ASN A 34 -1.80 11.96 28.02
CA ASN A 34 -2.91 12.70 28.60
C ASN A 34 -3.87 13.13 27.47
N SER A 35 -5.08 12.55 27.43
CA SER A 35 -6.07 12.77 26.36
C SER A 35 -6.55 14.22 26.22
N ALA A 36 -6.25 15.09 27.18
CA ALA A 36 -6.69 16.49 27.18
C ALA A 36 -5.78 17.45 26.38
N ASP A 37 -4.56 17.04 26.02
CA ASP A 37 -3.64 17.92 25.30
C ASP A 37 -3.81 17.78 23.79
N THR A 38 -4.20 18.88 23.14
CA THR A 38 -4.27 19.00 21.68
C THR A 38 -2.89 19.32 21.09
N LEU A 39 -2.50 18.65 20.02
CA LEU A 39 -1.26 18.92 19.29
C LEU A 39 -1.56 19.43 17.88
N THR A 40 -0.63 20.19 17.31
CA THR A 40 -0.71 20.56 15.89
C THR A 40 -0.45 19.34 14.99
N PRO A 41 -1.17 19.19 13.87
CA PRO A 41 -1.05 18.05 12.97
C PRO A 41 0.37 17.87 12.38
N SER A 42 1.12 18.95 12.25
CA SER A 42 2.52 18.95 11.81
C SER A 42 3.48 18.33 12.83
N GLY A 43 3.29 18.57 14.14
CA GLY A 43 4.05 17.92 15.20
C GLY A 43 3.71 16.44 15.35
N CYS A 44 2.47 16.09 15.01
CA CYS A 44 2.00 14.71 14.95
C CYS A 44 2.60 13.96 13.75
N LEU A 45 2.70 14.58 12.57
CA LEU A 45 3.29 13.95 11.38
C LEU A 45 4.78 13.66 11.51
N LEU A 46 5.54 14.55 12.16
CA LEU A 46 6.96 14.32 12.50
C LEU A 46 7.14 13.16 13.50
N ARG A 47 6.18 12.94 14.40
CA ARG A 47 6.14 11.76 15.30
C ARG A 47 5.57 10.51 14.63
N ALA A 48 4.69 10.68 13.64
CA ALA A 48 4.00 9.65 12.89
C ALA A 48 4.66 9.37 11.53
N PHE A 49 5.96 9.65 11.39
CA PHE A 49 6.75 9.23 10.21
C PHE A 49 6.61 7.72 9.96
N HIS A 50 6.54 6.95 11.04
CA HIS A 50 6.21 5.53 11.03
C HIS A 50 4.91 5.20 10.26
N VAL A 51 3.85 6.01 10.40
CA VAL A 51 2.55 5.80 9.74
C VAL A 51 2.67 6.03 8.24
N THR A 52 3.41 7.08 7.84
CA THR A 52 3.65 7.38 6.41
C THR A 52 4.46 6.28 5.75
N VAL A 53 5.49 5.78 6.45
CA VAL A 53 6.29 4.63 6.00
C VAL A 53 5.43 3.37 5.90
N TRP A 54 4.57 3.12 6.89
CA TRP A 54 3.66 1.98 6.88
C TRP A 54 2.70 2.02 5.68
N LEU A 55 2.07 3.17 5.43
CA LEU A 55 1.12 3.36 4.33
C LEU A 55 1.80 3.26 2.94
N TYR A 56 3.05 3.74 2.83
CA TYR A 56 3.87 3.54 1.64
C TYR A 56 4.14 2.05 1.37
N PHE A 57 4.58 1.31 2.38
CA PHE A 57 4.87 -0.13 2.23
C PHE A 57 3.61 -0.94 1.92
N ASP A 58 2.47 -0.52 2.45
CA ASP A 58 1.16 -1.13 2.22
C ASP A 58 0.72 -1.00 0.76
N ILE A 59 0.73 0.22 0.20
CA ILE A 59 0.44 0.48 -1.22
C ILE A 59 1.43 -0.27 -2.13
N TYR A 60 2.72 -0.21 -1.79
CA TYR A 60 3.76 -0.90 -2.56
C TYR A 60 3.56 -2.41 -2.57
N HIS A 61 3.17 -3.01 -1.44
CA HIS A 61 2.88 -4.43 -1.34
C HIS A 61 1.65 -4.83 -2.17
N MET A 62 0.60 -4.00 -2.19
CA MET A 62 -0.59 -4.22 -3.02
C MET A 62 -0.25 -4.19 -4.52
N LEU A 63 0.59 -3.25 -4.97
CA LEU A 63 1.05 -3.21 -6.37
C LEU A 63 1.94 -4.40 -6.74
N LEU A 64 2.77 -4.88 -5.82
CA LEU A 64 3.56 -6.10 -6.02
C LEU A 64 2.67 -7.34 -6.10
N LEU A 65 1.62 -7.42 -5.28
CA LEU A 65 0.62 -8.49 -5.37
C LEU A 65 -0.09 -8.49 -6.72
N SER A 66 -0.55 -7.33 -7.19
CA SER A 66 -1.22 -7.25 -8.50
C SER A 66 -0.29 -7.64 -9.64
N MET A 67 0.99 -7.25 -9.59
CA MET A 67 1.98 -7.67 -10.57
C MET A 67 2.22 -9.19 -10.56
N PHE A 68 2.17 -9.82 -9.37
CA PHE A 68 2.30 -11.28 -9.24
C PHE A 68 1.07 -12.02 -9.76
N CYS A 69 -0.14 -11.52 -9.52
CA CYS A 69 -1.37 -12.07 -10.12
C CYS A 69 -1.29 -12.02 -11.64
N PHE A 70 -0.87 -10.87 -12.20
CA PHE A 70 -0.70 -10.71 -13.64
C PHE A 70 0.37 -11.64 -14.25
N ASP A 71 1.49 -11.84 -13.56
CA ASP A 71 2.54 -12.81 -13.94
C ASP A 71 1.98 -14.25 -14.05
N ARG A 72 1.13 -14.64 -13.10
CA ARG A 72 0.45 -15.95 -13.12
C ARG A 72 -0.57 -16.06 -14.24
N LEU A 73 -1.34 -15.02 -14.50
CA LEU A 73 -2.28 -14.97 -15.62
C LEU A 73 -1.55 -15.12 -16.97
N LEU A 74 -0.47 -14.36 -17.17
CA LEU A 74 0.36 -14.45 -18.39
C LEU A 74 0.96 -15.84 -18.59
N PHE A 75 1.42 -16.48 -17.51
CA PHE A 75 1.93 -17.85 -17.58
C PHE A 75 0.88 -18.85 -18.05
N MET A 76 -0.38 -18.70 -17.59
CA MET A 76 -1.48 -19.57 -18.02
C MET A 76 -1.94 -19.29 -19.45
N LEU A 77 -1.95 -18.03 -19.89
CA LEU A 77 -2.41 -17.64 -21.23
C LEU A 77 -1.41 -17.98 -22.34
N VAL A 78 -0.11 -17.74 -22.12
CA VAL A 78 0.92 -17.92 -23.16
C VAL A 78 2.16 -18.64 -22.60
N PRO A 79 2.05 -19.95 -22.30
CA PRO A 79 3.14 -20.70 -21.67
C PRO A 79 4.40 -20.79 -22.55
N VAL A 80 4.23 -20.81 -23.87
CA VAL A 80 5.33 -21.04 -24.83
C VAL A 80 6.25 -19.83 -24.98
N ASN A 81 5.70 -18.62 -24.95
CA ASN A 81 6.47 -17.37 -25.06
C ASN A 81 6.77 -16.72 -23.70
N TYR A 82 6.29 -17.30 -22.60
CA TYR A 82 6.46 -16.78 -21.24
C TYR A 82 7.93 -16.48 -20.88
N ALA A 83 8.87 -17.34 -21.29
CA ALA A 83 10.29 -17.16 -20.97
C ALA A 83 10.89 -15.86 -21.57
N LYS A 84 10.39 -15.40 -22.73
CA LYS A 84 10.85 -14.15 -23.36
C LYS A 84 10.14 -12.93 -22.77
N VAL A 85 8.82 -13.03 -22.56
CA VAL A 85 8.00 -11.94 -22.02
C VAL A 85 8.36 -11.66 -20.56
N SER A 86 8.59 -12.70 -19.75
CA SER A 86 9.01 -12.57 -18.35
C SER A 86 10.27 -11.75 -18.17
N ARG A 87 11.27 -11.94 -19.02
CA ARG A 87 12.52 -11.18 -18.93
C ARG A 87 12.33 -9.68 -19.21
N ALA A 88 11.31 -9.29 -19.98
CA ALA A 88 11.01 -7.89 -20.29
C ALA A 88 10.33 -7.16 -19.12
N TYR A 89 9.35 -7.77 -18.45
CA TYR A 89 8.64 -7.12 -17.34
C TYR A 89 9.29 -7.34 -15.96
N LEU A 90 10.15 -8.35 -15.77
CA LEU A 90 10.91 -8.56 -14.52
C LEU A 90 12.12 -7.62 -14.34
N ASN A 91 12.22 -6.55 -15.14
CA ASN A 91 13.37 -5.67 -15.08
C ASN A 91 13.35 -4.79 -13.82
N TRP A 92 14.52 -4.44 -13.31
CA TRP A 92 14.70 -3.59 -12.13
C TRP A 92 13.99 -2.23 -12.29
N THR A 93 13.93 -1.73 -13.52
CA THR A 93 13.22 -0.49 -13.88
C THR A 93 11.72 -0.54 -13.54
N VAL A 94 11.05 -1.68 -13.75
CA VAL A 94 9.61 -1.83 -13.46
C VAL A 94 9.37 -1.77 -11.94
N VAL A 95 10.28 -2.33 -11.15
CA VAL A 95 10.21 -2.28 -9.69
C VAL A 95 10.41 -0.85 -9.17
N ILE A 96 11.37 -0.11 -9.73
CA ILE A 96 11.56 1.31 -9.39
C ILE A 96 10.31 2.12 -9.76
N LEU A 97 9.75 1.89 -10.95
CA LEU A 97 8.53 2.56 -11.40
C LEU A 97 7.35 2.28 -10.47
N LEU A 98 7.21 1.05 -9.97
CA LEU A 98 6.20 0.72 -8.95
C LEU A 98 6.42 1.50 -7.64
N GLY A 99 7.67 1.64 -7.20
CA GLY A 99 8.01 2.45 -6.03
C GLY A 99 7.63 3.92 -6.23
N VAL A 100 7.97 4.50 -7.39
CA VAL A 100 7.61 5.89 -7.73
C VAL A 100 6.08 6.06 -7.83
N ALA A 101 5.37 5.10 -8.42
CA ALA A 101 3.91 5.11 -8.47
C ALA A 101 3.29 5.05 -7.07
N SER A 102 3.90 4.28 -6.15
CA SER A 102 3.47 4.21 -4.75
C SER A 102 3.61 5.57 -4.05
N CYS A 103 4.73 6.28 -4.27
CA CYS A 103 4.89 7.65 -3.79
C CYS A 103 3.85 8.61 -4.36
N ALA A 104 3.51 8.48 -5.66
CA ALA A 104 2.50 9.32 -6.30
C ALA A 104 1.10 9.10 -5.69
N LEU A 105 0.73 7.84 -5.40
CA LEU A 105 -0.54 7.48 -4.75
C LEU A 105 -0.61 7.91 -3.27
N LEU A 106 0.54 8.17 -2.64
CA LEU A 106 0.64 8.72 -1.29
C LEU A 106 0.44 10.24 -1.25
N THR A 107 0.62 10.95 -2.37
CA THR A 107 0.44 12.41 -2.48
C THR A 107 -0.89 12.93 -1.91
N PRO A 108 -2.07 12.34 -2.23
CA PRO A 108 -3.33 12.78 -1.64
C PRO A 108 -3.37 12.65 -0.11
N ALA A 109 -2.71 11.64 0.47
CA ALA A 109 -2.64 11.47 1.93
C ALA A 109 -1.85 12.59 2.64
N LEU A 110 -1.00 13.30 1.90
CA LEU A 110 -0.14 14.37 2.41
C LEU A 110 -0.76 15.77 2.25
N THR A 111 -1.92 15.90 1.58
CA THR A 111 -2.55 17.21 1.32
C THR A 111 -3.06 17.88 2.60
N LEU A 112 -3.77 17.15 3.46
CA LEU A 112 -4.30 17.62 4.74
C LEU A 112 -3.22 18.12 5.72
N PRO A 113 -2.09 17.43 5.93
CA PRO A 113 -1.05 17.95 6.80
C PRO A 113 -0.29 19.15 6.21
N ILE A 114 -0.16 19.26 4.88
CA ILE A 114 0.40 20.45 4.22
C ILE A 114 -0.53 21.65 4.40
N GLU A 115 -1.84 21.44 4.30
CA GLU A 115 -2.85 22.47 4.50
C GLU A 115 -2.94 22.92 5.96
N SER A 116 -2.78 21.99 6.91
CA SER A 116 -2.69 22.29 8.34
C SER A 116 -1.43 23.09 8.71
N LEU A 117 -0.31 22.93 7.98
CA LEU A 117 0.88 23.77 8.16
C LEU A 117 0.63 25.24 7.83
N ARG A 118 -0.40 25.52 7.02
CA ARG A 118 -0.75 26.86 6.56
C ARG A 118 -1.85 27.51 7.40
N ASN A 119 -2.52 26.75 8.28
CA ASN A 119 -3.64 27.22 9.10
C ASN A 119 -3.59 26.59 10.52
N GLU A 120 -3.09 27.33 11.51
CA GLU A 120 -2.86 26.84 12.88
C GLU A 120 -4.15 26.58 13.71
N SER A 121 -5.34 26.79 13.14
CA SER A 121 -6.60 26.61 13.87
C SER A 121 -7.08 25.16 13.98
N ILE A 122 -6.39 24.21 13.33
CA ILE A 122 -6.78 22.80 13.33
C ILE A 122 -6.00 22.08 14.43
N ALA A 123 -6.63 21.88 15.57
CA ALA A 123 -6.08 21.17 16.72
C ALA A 123 -6.55 19.70 16.69
N ILE A 124 -5.61 18.74 16.69
CA ILE A 124 -5.91 17.30 16.65
C ILE A 124 -5.45 16.64 17.96
N HIS A 125 -6.13 15.57 18.38
CA HIS A 125 -5.75 14.79 19.55
C HIS A 125 -4.31 14.24 19.45
N LYS A 126 -3.56 14.30 20.55
CA LYS A 126 -2.20 13.73 20.70
C LYS A 126 -2.06 12.24 20.36
N LEU A 127 -3.17 11.51 20.26
CA LEU A 127 -3.20 10.09 19.90
C LEU A 127 -2.79 9.82 18.44
N CYS A 128 -2.67 10.85 17.60
CA CYS A 128 -2.10 10.72 16.25
C CYS A 128 -2.70 9.55 15.44
N ARG A 129 -4.02 9.37 15.57
CA ARG A 129 -4.74 8.27 14.94
C ARG A 129 -4.76 8.51 13.42
N VAL A 130 -4.53 7.45 12.64
CA VAL A 130 -4.28 7.54 11.19
C VAL A 130 -5.42 8.27 10.47
N ASP A 131 -6.66 7.98 10.83
CA ASP A 131 -7.88 8.64 10.36
C ASP A 131 -7.89 10.17 10.55
N SER A 132 -7.37 10.65 11.69
CA SER A 132 -7.26 12.08 11.98
C SER A 132 -6.14 12.79 11.21
N VAL A 133 -5.10 12.07 10.79
CA VAL A 133 -3.92 12.64 10.11
C VAL A 133 -4.06 12.62 8.59
N THR A 134 -4.57 11.52 8.02
CA THR A 134 -4.74 11.37 6.56
C THR A 134 -6.13 11.73 6.05
N GLY A 135 -7.06 12.03 6.96
CA GLY A 135 -8.46 12.30 6.64
C GLY A 135 -9.30 11.03 6.60
N GLU A 136 -10.51 11.12 7.17
CA GLU A 136 -11.43 9.99 7.33
C GLU A 136 -11.86 9.43 5.96
N ASP A 137 -12.14 10.29 4.98
CA ASP A 137 -12.51 9.89 3.62
C ASP A 137 -11.40 9.12 2.90
N TYR A 138 -10.14 9.55 3.05
CA TYR A 138 -9.00 8.85 2.46
C TYR A 138 -8.79 7.50 3.14
N TYR A 139 -8.89 7.46 4.47
CA TYR A 139 -8.73 6.22 5.24
C TYR A 139 -9.79 5.17 4.87
N VAL A 140 -11.06 5.57 4.77
CA VAL A 140 -12.16 4.66 4.38
C VAL A 140 -11.92 4.13 2.96
N ASN A 141 -11.57 5.00 2.01
CA ASN A 141 -11.27 4.58 0.64
C ASN A 141 -10.05 3.65 0.55
N HIS A 142 -9.00 3.90 1.33
CA HIS A 142 -7.80 3.07 1.39
C HIS A 142 -8.12 1.67 1.94
N VAL A 143 -8.87 1.58 3.04
CA VAL A 143 -9.29 0.29 3.63
C VAL A 143 -10.21 -0.48 2.68
N MET A 144 -11.15 0.20 2.02
CA MET A 144 -11.99 -0.43 1.00
C MET A 144 -11.14 -0.94 -0.17
N ALA A 145 -10.22 -0.13 -0.70
CA ALA A 145 -9.33 -0.55 -1.77
C ALA A 145 -8.50 -1.78 -1.37
N MET A 146 -7.96 -1.82 -0.16
CA MET A 146 -7.20 -2.98 0.34
C MET A 146 -8.00 -4.27 0.39
N GLN A 147 -9.26 -4.21 0.80
CA GLN A 147 -10.11 -5.40 0.90
C GLN A 147 -10.61 -5.85 -0.48
N TRP A 148 -11.04 -4.91 -1.32
CA TRP A 148 -11.69 -5.22 -2.58
C TRP A 148 -10.71 -5.50 -3.74
N MET A 149 -9.49 -4.97 -3.70
CA MET A 149 -8.48 -5.19 -4.74
C MET A 149 -8.09 -6.68 -4.93
N PRO A 150 -7.75 -7.46 -3.88
CA PRO A 150 -7.43 -8.87 -4.05
C PRO A 150 -8.65 -9.72 -4.48
N ILE A 151 -9.85 -9.35 -4.01
CA ILE A 151 -11.09 -10.06 -4.34
C ILE A 151 -11.44 -9.85 -5.82
N SER A 152 -11.45 -8.59 -6.27
CA SER A 152 -11.74 -8.24 -7.66
C SER A 152 -10.68 -8.74 -8.64
N GLY A 153 -9.39 -8.65 -8.27
CA GLY A 153 -8.30 -9.17 -9.08
C GLY A 153 -8.41 -10.68 -9.33
N SER A 154 -8.70 -11.45 -8.28
CA SER A 154 -8.87 -12.92 -8.40
C SER A 154 -10.07 -13.30 -9.28
N LEU A 155 -11.16 -12.54 -9.20
CA LEU A 155 -12.38 -12.79 -9.99
C LEU A 155 -12.15 -12.48 -11.48
N LEU A 156 -11.45 -11.39 -11.78
CA LEU A 156 -11.08 -11.00 -13.14
C LEU A 156 -10.13 -12.01 -13.79
N ASP A 157 -9.15 -12.51 -13.03
CA ASP A 157 -8.24 -13.56 -13.53
C ASP A 157 -9.01 -14.83 -13.91
N GLN A 158 -10.00 -15.25 -13.12
CA GLN A 158 -10.82 -16.43 -13.45
C GLN A 158 -11.71 -16.19 -14.68
N LEU A 159 -12.33 -15.01 -14.80
CA LEU A 159 -13.16 -14.66 -15.94
C LEU A 159 -12.36 -14.61 -17.24
N THR A 160 -11.16 -14.04 -17.22
CA THR A 160 -10.29 -13.97 -18.40
C THR A 160 -9.83 -15.36 -18.84
N LEU A 161 -9.51 -16.26 -17.91
CA LEU A 161 -9.19 -17.65 -18.23
C LEU A 161 -10.37 -18.41 -18.84
N PHE A 162 -11.58 -18.24 -18.29
CA PHE A 162 -12.78 -18.87 -18.82
C PHE A 162 -13.08 -18.41 -20.26
N TRP A 163 -13.00 -17.10 -20.50
CA TRP A 163 -13.16 -16.53 -21.84
C TRP A 163 -12.13 -17.08 -22.84
N PHE A 164 -10.86 -17.19 -22.42
CA PHE A 164 -9.80 -17.68 -23.29
C PHE A 164 -9.96 -19.17 -23.61
N GLN A 165 -10.38 -19.98 -22.64
CA GLN A 165 -10.68 -21.40 -22.88
C GLN A 165 -11.84 -21.58 -23.85
N HIS A 166 -12.89 -20.76 -23.74
CA HIS A 166 -14.03 -20.81 -24.65
C HIS A 166 -13.64 -20.43 -26.08
N LEU A 167 -12.83 -19.38 -26.26
CA LEU A 167 -12.33 -18.94 -27.58
C LEU A 167 -11.43 -19.97 -28.28
N LEU A 168 -10.79 -20.86 -27.53
CA LEU A 168 -9.88 -21.87 -28.08
C LEU A 168 -10.61 -23.18 -28.47
N GLN A 169 -11.89 -23.32 -28.08
CA GLN A 169 -12.74 -24.46 -28.45
C GLN A 169 -13.60 -24.22 -29.70
N GLU A 170 -13.69 -22.97 -30.17
CA GLU A 170 -14.25 -22.61 -31.49
C GLU A 170 -13.18 -22.65 -32.58
#